data_AF-A0A417U463-F1
#
_entry.id   AF-A0A417U463-F1
#
_cell.length_a   1.000
_cell.length_b   1.000
_cell.length_c   1.000
_cell.angle_alpha   90.00
_cell.angle_beta   90.00
_cell.angle_gamma   90.00
#
_symmetry.space_group_name_H-M   'P 1'
#
loop_
_entity.id
_entity.type
_entity.pdbx_description
1 polymer ?
#
loop_
_entity_poly.entity_id
_entity_poly.type
_entity_poly.pdbx_seq_one_letter_code
_entity_poly.pdbx_strand_id
1 'polypeptide(L)'
;MDIKMKIAVFYDHIEEAARQNHIKPVKNIYQNIRSFGIDAVELDYERAVKEEASLFKNLKEADFSISCMYGFFDFAHGNTVEDGRRMVDFAEKHDIRRIMLIPGFLKKVEFIPFLYQKKLDKMIMALKDICGYAKRRNIMVVLEDFDGKEAPFATAEQLSVFLKRIPDLYCAFDTGNFLYSGEDSLKVLPLFIDRIRHVHCKDRSFTAKEGEEPKETVDGKKMYSCAVGSGCIQMKEILDQIIASGYDGYLSIEHFGSLDQLSDMERSAAYLKNFCL
;
A
#
# COMPACT_ATOMS: atom_id res chain seq x y z
N MET A 1 -16.93 22.36 4.18
CA MET A 1 -16.04 21.69 5.14
C MET A 1 -14.83 21.29 4.32
N ASP A 2 -13.70 21.93 4.54
CA ASP A 2 -12.45 21.54 3.88
C ASP A 2 -12.11 20.13 4.35
N ILE A 3 -12.16 19.16 3.44
CA ILE A 3 -11.80 17.77 3.74
C ILE A 3 -10.28 17.77 3.87
N LYS A 4 -9.80 17.73 5.12
CA LYS A 4 -8.38 17.65 5.43
C LYS A 4 -7.92 16.21 5.17
N MET A 5 -6.95 16.03 4.28
CA MET A 5 -6.30 14.72 4.09
C MET A 5 -5.75 14.21 5.42
N LYS A 6 -5.74 12.88 5.57
CA LYS A 6 -5.29 12.21 6.80
C LYS A 6 -4.02 11.42 6.55
N ILE A 7 -3.20 11.31 7.58
CA ILE A 7 -2.01 10.47 7.56
C ILE A 7 -2.40 9.08 8.06
N ALA A 8 -2.04 8.05 7.28
CA ALA A 8 -2.19 6.66 7.63
C ALA A 8 -0.83 5.99 7.81
N VAL A 9 -0.82 4.79 8.38
CA VAL A 9 0.36 3.92 8.41
C VAL A 9 -0.07 2.45 8.39
N PHE A 10 0.75 1.55 7.87
CA PHE A 10 0.51 0.12 8.02
C PHE A 10 0.48 -0.30 9.50
N TYR A 11 -0.53 -1.08 9.88
CA TYR A 11 -0.62 -1.61 11.25
C TYR A 11 0.59 -2.48 11.61
N ASP A 12 1.15 -3.21 10.64
CA ASP A 12 2.37 -3.99 10.78
C ASP A 12 3.57 -3.13 11.20
N HIS A 13 3.64 -1.86 10.81
CA HIS A 13 4.69 -0.94 11.29
C HIS A 13 4.49 -0.54 12.75
N ILE A 14 3.24 -0.38 13.19
CA ILE A 14 2.91 -0.11 14.61
C ILE A 14 3.31 -1.30 15.48
N GLU A 15 3.02 -2.52 15.03
CA GLU A 15 3.42 -3.73 15.75
C GLU A 15 4.94 -3.92 15.79
N GLU A 16 5.60 -3.70 14.67
CA GLU A 16 7.05 -3.81 14.58
C GLU A 16 7.71 -2.75 15.48
N ALA A 17 7.20 -1.51 15.51
CA ALA A 17 7.64 -0.49 16.46
C ALA A 17 7.44 -0.93 17.92
N ALA A 18 6.28 -1.51 18.26
CA ALA A 18 6.02 -2.03 19.60
C ALA A 18 6.99 -3.17 19.95
N ARG A 19 7.31 -4.05 18.99
CA ARG A 19 8.27 -5.14 19.17
C ARG A 19 9.69 -4.61 19.39
N GLN A 20 10.16 -3.69 18.55
CA GLN A 20 11.48 -3.05 18.63
C GLN A 20 11.67 -2.32 19.97
N ASN A 21 10.60 -1.75 20.53
CA ASN A 21 10.61 -1.01 21.79
C ASN A 21 10.15 -1.82 23.01
N HIS A 22 9.94 -3.13 22.87
CA HIS A 22 9.46 -4.02 23.94
C HIS A 22 8.12 -3.59 24.60
N ILE A 23 7.24 -2.94 23.85
CA ILE A 23 5.94 -2.45 24.33
C ILE A 23 4.88 -3.54 24.14
N LYS A 24 4.23 -3.97 25.23
CA LYS A 24 3.10 -4.92 25.21
C LYS A 24 2.01 -4.52 26.22
N PRO A 25 0.72 -4.76 25.90
CA PRO A 25 0.19 -5.13 24.58
C PRO A 25 0.43 -4.02 23.54
N VAL A 26 0.36 -4.35 22.24
CA VAL A 26 0.61 -3.41 21.13
C VAL A 26 -0.16 -2.10 21.31
N LYS A 27 -1.42 -2.14 21.75
CA LYS A 27 -2.24 -0.94 21.99
C LYS A 27 -1.60 0.12 22.90
N ASN A 28 -0.61 -0.24 23.72
CA ASN A 28 0.11 0.71 24.55
C ASN A 28 0.97 1.70 23.75
N ILE A 29 1.34 1.39 22.50
CA ILE A 29 2.07 2.33 21.63
C ILE A 29 1.12 3.30 20.89
N TYR A 30 -0.19 3.05 20.88
CA TYR A 30 -1.14 3.81 20.06
C TYR A 30 -1.13 5.31 20.38
N GLN A 31 -0.99 5.68 21.66
CA GLN A 31 -0.93 7.09 22.06
C GLN A 31 0.28 7.81 21.44
N ASN A 32 1.44 7.15 21.33
CA ASN A 32 2.61 7.69 20.63
C ASN A 32 2.33 7.89 19.14
N ILE A 33 1.73 6.89 18.49
CA ILE A 33 1.39 6.96 17.06
C ILE A 33 0.39 8.09 16.78
N ARG A 34 -0.65 8.22 17.62
CA ARG A 34 -1.61 9.33 17.54
C ARG A 34 -0.94 10.68 17.80
N SER A 35 0.03 10.78 18.72
CA SER A 35 0.74 12.04 18.99
C SER A 35 1.60 12.51 17.82
N PHE A 36 1.98 11.62 16.90
CA PHE A 36 2.62 12.00 15.64
C PHE A 36 1.65 12.60 14.63
N GLY A 37 0.34 12.54 14.85
CA GLY A 37 -0.69 13.01 13.93
C GLY A 37 -1.10 11.96 12.89
N ILE A 38 -0.86 10.68 13.19
CA ILE A 38 -1.33 9.55 12.36
C ILE A 38 -2.74 9.18 12.83
N ASP A 39 -3.74 9.31 11.95
CA ASP A 39 -5.18 9.16 12.24
C ASP A 39 -5.80 7.88 11.71
N ALA A 40 -5.05 7.14 10.90
CA ALA A 40 -5.55 5.94 10.25
C ALA A 40 -4.52 4.83 10.18
N VAL A 41 -5.02 3.61 10.01
CA VAL A 41 -4.19 2.42 9.78
C VAL A 41 -4.55 1.74 8.47
N GLU A 42 -3.59 1.02 7.90
CA GLU A 42 -3.84 -0.02 6.89
C GLU A 42 -3.76 -1.40 7.52
N LEU A 43 -4.71 -2.26 7.17
CA LEU A 43 -4.86 -3.58 7.78
C LEU A 43 -4.59 -4.69 6.77
N ASP A 44 -3.76 -5.64 7.16
CA ASP A 44 -3.72 -6.96 6.54
C ASP A 44 -5.04 -7.70 6.77
N TYR A 45 -5.64 -8.23 5.70
CA TYR A 45 -6.91 -8.92 5.73
C TYR A 45 -6.89 -10.21 6.56
N GLU A 46 -5.87 -11.04 6.42
CA GLU A 46 -5.81 -12.33 7.14
C GLU A 46 -5.70 -12.11 8.66
N ARG A 47 -4.86 -11.16 9.06
CA ARG A 47 -4.74 -10.70 10.43
C ARG A 47 -6.05 -10.12 10.95
N ALA A 48 -6.69 -9.23 10.19
CA ALA A 48 -7.93 -8.60 10.60
C ALA A 48 -9.07 -9.61 10.82
N VAL A 49 -9.13 -10.66 10.00
CA VAL A 49 -10.06 -11.79 10.20
C VAL A 49 -9.72 -12.58 11.45
N LYS A 50 -8.43 -12.90 11.66
CA LYS A 50 -7.98 -13.71 12.80
C LYS A 50 -8.16 -13.01 14.15
N GLU A 51 -7.95 -11.70 14.19
CA GLU A 51 -7.91 -10.90 15.42
C GLU A 51 -9.09 -9.93 15.54
N GLU A 52 -10.15 -10.17 14.77
CA GLU A 52 -11.27 -9.26 14.52
C GLU A 52 -11.78 -8.55 15.80
N ALA A 53 -12.18 -9.30 16.82
CA ALA A 53 -12.80 -8.72 18.01
C ALA A 53 -11.85 -7.78 18.77
N SER A 54 -10.59 -8.16 18.96
CA SER A 54 -9.62 -7.36 19.72
C SER A 54 -9.05 -6.21 18.91
N LEU A 55 -8.75 -6.43 17.64
CA LEU A 55 -8.12 -5.44 16.77
C LEU A 55 -9.05 -4.24 16.59
N PHE A 56 -10.27 -4.47 16.11
CA PHE A 56 -11.23 -3.40 15.83
C PHE A 56 -11.68 -2.69 17.11
N LYS A 57 -11.81 -3.41 18.24
CA LYS A 57 -12.08 -2.78 19.54
C LYS A 57 -10.95 -1.82 19.94
N ASN A 58 -9.69 -2.26 19.90
CA ASN A 58 -8.56 -1.44 20.32
C ASN A 58 -8.35 -0.24 19.39
N LEU A 59 -8.51 -0.40 18.07
CA LEU A 59 -8.42 0.70 17.11
C LEU A 59 -9.51 1.74 17.34
N LYS A 60 -10.74 1.30 17.60
CA LYS A 60 -11.86 2.18 17.93
C LYS A 60 -11.65 2.94 19.24
N GLU A 61 -11.17 2.27 20.29
CA GLU A 61 -10.85 2.90 21.58
C GLU A 61 -9.75 3.97 21.46
N ALA A 62 -8.84 3.83 20.49
CA ALA A 62 -7.77 4.79 20.21
C ALA A 62 -8.09 5.78 19.09
N ASP A 63 -9.34 5.79 18.59
CA ASP A 63 -9.81 6.69 17.53
C ASP A 63 -8.97 6.61 16.24
N PHE A 64 -8.58 5.39 15.85
CA PHE A 64 -8.02 5.12 14.53
C PHE A 64 -9.14 4.85 13.52
N SER A 65 -9.05 5.52 12.37
CA SER A 65 -9.78 5.14 11.17
C SER A 65 -9.04 4.07 10.37
N ILE A 66 -9.71 3.40 9.42
CA ILE A 66 -9.08 2.43 8.52
C ILE A 66 -9.03 3.05 7.13
N SER A 67 -7.82 3.26 6.62
CA SER A 67 -7.60 3.92 5.33
C SER A 67 -7.75 2.97 4.14
N CYS A 68 -7.22 1.75 4.30
CA CYS A 68 -7.26 0.67 3.33
C CYS A 68 -7.15 -0.69 4.06
N MET A 69 -7.63 -1.75 3.44
CA MET A 69 -7.33 -3.12 3.83
C MET A 69 -6.68 -3.83 2.65
N TYR A 70 -5.56 -4.50 2.85
CA TYR A 70 -4.86 -5.21 1.79
C TYR A 70 -4.87 -6.72 2.00
N GLY A 71 -4.74 -7.48 0.92
CA GLY A 71 -4.66 -8.93 0.97
C GLY A 71 -3.98 -9.53 -0.26
N PHE A 72 -3.32 -10.67 -0.06
CA PHE A 72 -2.64 -11.42 -1.11
C PHE A 72 -3.53 -12.57 -1.57
N PHE A 73 -3.77 -12.65 -2.88
CA PHE A 73 -4.59 -13.69 -3.50
C PHE A 73 -3.90 -14.23 -4.74
N ASP A 74 -3.44 -15.48 -4.71
CA ASP A 74 -2.83 -16.13 -5.86
C ASP A 74 -3.87 -16.63 -6.87
N PHE A 75 -4.50 -15.69 -7.60
CA PHE A 75 -5.50 -15.99 -8.64
C PHE A 75 -4.89 -16.73 -9.84
N ALA A 76 -3.56 -16.72 -9.98
CA ALA A 76 -2.88 -17.46 -11.02
C ALA A 76 -2.80 -18.97 -10.74
N HIS A 77 -2.87 -19.38 -9.46
CA HIS A 77 -2.61 -20.77 -9.07
C HIS A 77 -3.68 -21.45 -8.22
N GLY A 78 -4.45 -20.73 -7.40
CA GLY A 78 -5.33 -21.40 -6.46
C GLY A 78 -6.46 -20.57 -5.88
N ASN A 79 -6.23 -19.29 -5.59
CA ASN A 79 -7.30 -18.43 -5.09
C ASN A 79 -8.36 -18.21 -6.16
N THR A 80 -9.60 -18.18 -5.71
CA THR A 80 -10.80 -18.00 -6.52
C THR A 80 -11.34 -16.58 -6.35
N VAL A 81 -12.19 -16.17 -7.29
CA VAL A 81 -12.97 -14.92 -7.17
C VAL A 81 -13.71 -14.83 -5.84
N GLU A 82 -14.22 -15.97 -5.35
CA GLU A 82 -14.97 -16.02 -4.10
C GLU A 82 -14.08 -15.70 -2.89
N ASP A 83 -12.80 -16.07 -2.91
CA ASP A 83 -11.86 -15.70 -1.84
C ASP A 83 -11.68 -14.18 -1.75
N GLY A 84 -11.59 -13.50 -2.90
CA GLY A 84 -11.53 -12.04 -2.95
C GLY A 84 -12.86 -11.37 -2.58
N ARG A 85 -14.00 -11.97 -2.94
CA ARG A 85 -15.33 -11.46 -2.55
C ARG A 85 -15.54 -11.53 -1.03
N ARG A 86 -15.01 -12.55 -0.35
CA ARG A 86 -15.04 -12.60 1.12
C ARG A 86 -14.32 -11.42 1.76
N MET A 87 -13.22 -10.94 1.18
CA MET A 87 -12.56 -9.71 1.63
C MET A 87 -13.46 -8.49 1.43
N VAL A 88 -14.18 -8.40 0.31
CA VAL A 88 -15.16 -7.33 0.07
C VAL A 88 -16.27 -7.36 1.12
N ASP A 89 -16.84 -8.53 1.40
CA ASP A 89 -17.91 -8.68 2.40
C ASP A 89 -17.41 -8.34 3.81
N PHE A 90 -16.17 -8.73 4.14
CA PHE A 90 -15.53 -8.37 5.41
C PHE A 90 -15.29 -6.85 5.51
N ALA A 91 -14.82 -6.22 4.44
CA ALA A 91 -14.65 -4.77 4.38
C ALA A 91 -15.99 -4.05 4.55
N GLU A 92 -17.06 -4.51 3.89
CA GLU A 92 -18.41 -3.97 4.05
C GLU A 92 -18.90 -4.06 5.50
N LYS A 93 -18.73 -5.22 6.15
CA LYS A 93 -19.09 -5.46 7.55
C LYS A 93 -18.44 -4.46 8.51
N HIS A 94 -17.23 -4.01 8.21
CA HIS A 94 -16.44 -3.10 9.05
C HIS A 94 -16.36 -1.66 8.52
N ASP A 95 -17.22 -1.30 7.56
CA ASP A 95 -17.28 0.04 6.94
C ASP A 95 -15.95 0.49 6.29
N ILE A 96 -15.16 -0.46 5.82
CA ILE A 96 -13.91 -0.21 5.10
C ILE A 96 -14.25 0.01 3.63
N ARG A 97 -14.00 1.23 3.13
CA ARG A 97 -14.41 1.66 1.78
C ARG A 97 -13.35 1.56 0.71
N ARG A 98 -12.16 1.07 1.07
CA ARG A 98 -11.04 0.87 0.15
C ARG A 98 -10.31 -0.42 0.49
N ILE A 99 -10.09 -1.24 -0.52
CA ILE A 99 -9.34 -2.48 -0.41
C ILE A 99 -8.27 -2.58 -1.51
N MET A 100 -7.16 -3.21 -1.18
CA MET A 100 -6.06 -3.50 -2.11
C MET A 100 -5.90 -5.02 -2.25
N LEU A 101 -6.01 -5.52 -3.48
CA LEU A 101 -5.83 -6.95 -3.75
C LEU A 101 -4.56 -7.16 -4.57
N ILE A 102 -3.57 -7.82 -3.97
CA ILE A 102 -2.38 -8.25 -4.68
C ILE A 102 -2.72 -9.57 -5.39
N PRO A 103 -2.82 -9.60 -6.74
CA PRO A 103 -3.51 -10.67 -7.47
C PRO A 103 -2.66 -11.93 -7.72
N GLY A 104 -1.47 -11.98 -7.12
CA GLY A 104 -0.55 -13.11 -7.17
C GLY A 104 0.74 -12.81 -7.92
N PHE A 105 1.66 -13.75 -7.81
CA PHE A 105 3.01 -13.66 -8.36
C PHE A 105 3.26 -14.78 -9.37
N LEU A 106 4.09 -14.52 -10.36
CA LEU A 106 4.51 -15.49 -11.36
C LEU A 106 5.61 -16.40 -10.82
N LYS A 107 5.53 -17.68 -11.16
CA LYS A 107 6.62 -18.64 -10.97
C LYS A 107 7.63 -18.50 -12.11
N LYS A 108 8.88 -18.89 -11.87
CA LYS A 108 9.99 -18.75 -12.84
C LYS A 108 9.67 -19.27 -14.26
N VAL A 109 8.99 -20.42 -14.38
CA VAL A 109 8.62 -21.02 -15.68
C VAL A 109 7.55 -20.20 -16.43
N GLU A 110 6.83 -19.34 -15.73
CA GLU A 110 5.66 -18.63 -16.24
C GLU A 110 6.02 -17.32 -16.94
N PHE A 111 7.30 -16.93 -16.97
CA PHE A 111 7.80 -15.85 -17.82
C PHE A 111 7.88 -16.23 -19.30
N ILE A 112 7.59 -17.50 -19.65
CA ILE A 112 7.38 -17.89 -21.05
C ILE A 112 6.13 -17.15 -21.58
N PRO A 113 6.20 -16.47 -22.75
CA PRO A 113 5.17 -15.51 -23.18
C PRO A 113 3.72 -16.04 -23.12
N PHE A 114 3.48 -17.27 -23.57
CA PHE A 114 2.16 -17.87 -23.52
C PHE A 114 1.66 -18.14 -22.08
N LEU A 115 2.55 -18.61 -21.19
CA LEU A 115 2.21 -18.85 -19.79
C LEU A 115 2.02 -17.53 -19.05
N TYR A 116 2.86 -16.54 -19.32
CA TYR A 116 2.77 -15.18 -18.77
C TYR A 116 1.39 -14.60 -19.07
N GLN A 117 1.00 -14.60 -20.35
CA GLN A 117 -0.29 -14.08 -20.78
C GLN A 117 -1.45 -14.84 -20.13
N LYS A 118 -1.36 -16.18 -20.08
CA LYS A 118 -2.37 -17.02 -19.44
C LYS A 118 -2.54 -16.72 -17.94
N LYS A 119 -1.46 -16.45 -17.21
CA LYS A 119 -1.52 -16.12 -15.78
C LYS A 119 -2.02 -14.70 -15.56
N LEU A 120 -1.53 -13.75 -16.34
CA LEU A 120 -1.98 -12.36 -16.33
C LEU A 120 -3.50 -12.28 -16.61
N ASP A 121 -4.01 -13.01 -17.60
CA ASP A 121 -5.44 -13.02 -17.93
C ASP A 121 -6.29 -13.57 -16.79
N LYS A 122 -5.83 -14.61 -16.08
CA LYS A 122 -6.52 -15.13 -14.89
C LYS A 122 -6.61 -14.08 -13.79
N MET A 123 -5.50 -13.41 -13.47
CA MET A 123 -5.44 -12.34 -12.48
C MET A 123 -6.40 -11.21 -12.82
N ILE A 124 -6.37 -10.74 -14.09
CA ILE A 124 -7.21 -9.65 -14.58
C ILE A 124 -8.70 -10.04 -14.54
N MET A 125 -9.05 -11.26 -14.97
CA MET A 125 -10.43 -11.72 -14.92
C MET A 125 -10.96 -11.79 -13.49
N ALA A 126 -10.15 -12.27 -12.54
CA ALA A 126 -10.53 -12.35 -11.14
C ALA A 126 -10.73 -10.95 -10.53
N LEU A 127 -9.75 -10.06 -10.70
CA LEU A 127 -9.85 -8.67 -10.23
C LEU A 127 -11.03 -7.93 -10.87
N LYS A 128 -11.29 -8.14 -12.16
CA LYS A 128 -12.42 -7.49 -12.85
C LYS A 128 -13.77 -7.87 -12.24
N ASP A 129 -13.96 -9.15 -11.93
CA ASP A 129 -15.17 -9.61 -11.25
C ASP A 129 -15.30 -9.00 -9.85
N ILE A 130 -14.22 -9.05 -9.07
CA ILE A 130 -14.17 -8.51 -7.70
C ILE A 130 -14.42 -7.01 -7.68
N CYS A 131 -13.83 -6.23 -8.61
CA CYS A 131 -14.10 -4.80 -8.76
C CYS A 131 -15.59 -4.54 -9.02
N GLY A 132 -16.22 -5.32 -9.92
CA GLY A 132 -17.65 -5.22 -10.17
C GLY A 132 -18.49 -5.54 -8.93
N TYR A 133 -18.07 -6.52 -8.13
CA TYR A 133 -18.72 -6.91 -6.87
C TYR A 133 -18.57 -5.85 -5.77
N ALA A 134 -17.38 -5.27 -5.62
CA ALA A 134 -17.06 -4.22 -4.66
C ALA A 134 -17.75 -2.89 -4.98
N LYS A 135 -17.81 -2.52 -6.27
CA LYS A 135 -18.47 -1.29 -6.72
C LYS A 135 -19.95 -1.21 -6.32
N ARG A 136 -20.68 -2.33 -6.37
CA ARG A 136 -22.09 -2.40 -5.93
C ARG A 136 -22.28 -2.14 -4.43
N ARG A 137 -21.20 -2.20 -3.65
CA ARG A 137 -21.15 -1.98 -2.20
C ARG A 137 -20.45 -0.69 -1.81
N ASN A 138 -20.17 0.18 -2.80
CA ASN A 138 -19.41 1.41 -2.60
C ASN A 138 -18.02 1.16 -1.98
N ILE A 139 -17.35 0.07 -2.38
CA ILE A 139 -15.98 -0.24 -1.99
C ILE A 139 -15.09 -0.07 -3.22
N MET A 140 -14.05 0.76 -3.09
CA MET A 140 -13.05 0.95 -4.12
C MET A 140 -11.98 -0.12 -4.03
N VAL A 141 -11.65 -0.74 -5.17
CA VAL A 141 -10.52 -1.66 -5.28
C VAL A 141 -9.34 -0.91 -5.89
N VAL A 142 -8.19 -0.96 -5.23
CA VAL A 142 -6.93 -0.43 -5.72
C VAL A 142 -5.93 -1.54 -5.99
N LEU A 143 -5.00 -1.26 -6.91
CA LEU A 143 -3.78 -2.04 -7.14
C LEU A 143 -2.60 -1.06 -7.18
N GLU A 144 -1.50 -1.47 -6.57
CA GLU A 144 -0.20 -0.80 -6.62
C GLU A 144 0.74 -1.55 -7.55
N ASP A 145 1.81 -0.88 -7.98
CA ASP A 145 3.01 -1.56 -8.45
C ASP A 145 3.75 -2.19 -7.26
N PHE A 146 4.63 -3.14 -7.53
CA PHE A 146 5.24 -3.95 -6.47
C PHE A 146 6.75 -4.09 -6.66
N ASP A 147 7.50 -4.00 -5.56
CA ASP A 147 8.96 -4.11 -5.56
C ASP A 147 9.48 -5.56 -5.73
N GLY A 148 8.91 -6.34 -6.63
CA GLY A 148 9.28 -7.74 -6.85
C GLY A 148 9.12 -8.18 -8.30
N LYS A 149 10.18 -8.73 -8.90
CA LYS A 149 10.20 -9.18 -10.31
C LYS A 149 9.15 -10.23 -10.65
N GLU A 150 8.69 -11.00 -9.67
CA GLU A 150 7.63 -12.00 -9.84
C GLU A 150 6.24 -11.36 -10.01
N ALA A 151 6.05 -10.09 -9.63
CA ALA A 151 4.79 -9.38 -9.82
C ALA A 151 4.64 -8.94 -11.29
N PRO A 152 3.61 -9.40 -12.02
CA PRO A 152 3.35 -8.94 -13.39
C PRO A 152 2.72 -7.55 -13.45
N PHE A 153 2.98 -6.72 -12.44
CA PHE A 153 2.55 -5.33 -12.23
C PHE A 153 3.67 -4.51 -11.57
N ALA A 154 4.93 -4.97 -11.63
CA ALA A 154 6.08 -4.32 -10.99
C ALA A 154 6.57 -3.05 -11.70
N THR A 155 6.21 -2.86 -12.97
CA THR A 155 6.55 -1.65 -13.75
C THR A 155 5.32 -0.82 -14.05
N ALA A 156 5.50 0.46 -14.39
CA ALA A 156 4.43 1.34 -14.79
C ALA A 156 3.68 0.83 -16.03
N GLU A 157 4.41 0.24 -16.99
CA GLU A 157 3.79 -0.42 -18.15
C GLU A 157 2.88 -1.58 -17.71
N GLN A 158 3.39 -2.45 -16.84
CA GLN A 158 2.65 -3.62 -16.38
C GLN A 158 1.43 -3.25 -15.54
N LEU A 159 1.55 -2.33 -14.58
CA LEU A 159 0.42 -1.80 -13.81
C LEU A 159 -0.63 -1.17 -14.73
N SER A 160 -0.20 -0.42 -15.75
CA SER A 160 -1.09 0.18 -16.74
C SER A 160 -1.94 -0.86 -17.49
N VAL A 161 -1.44 -2.08 -17.71
CA VAL A 161 -2.22 -3.16 -18.36
C VAL A 161 -3.45 -3.51 -17.52
N PHE A 162 -3.30 -3.64 -16.20
CA PHE A 162 -4.41 -3.92 -15.29
C PHE A 162 -5.43 -2.78 -15.31
N LEU A 163 -4.98 -1.53 -15.11
CA LEU A 163 -5.85 -0.35 -15.03
C LEU A 163 -6.61 -0.06 -16.33
N LYS A 164 -6.00 -0.36 -17.50
CA LYS A 164 -6.66 -0.24 -18.81
C LYS A 164 -7.70 -1.33 -19.03
N ARG A 165 -7.44 -2.57 -18.59
CA ARG A 165 -8.33 -3.73 -18.81
C ARG A 165 -9.46 -3.83 -17.79
N ILE A 166 -9.33 -3.13 -16.66
CA ILE A 166 -10.31 -3.11 -15.57
C ILE A 166 -10.69 -1.65 -15.25
N PRO A 167 -11.75 -1.11 -15.87
CA PRO A 167 -12.16 0.29 -15.67
C PRO A 167 -12.47 0.66 -14.22
N ASP A 168 -12.98 -0.29 -13.44
CA ASP A 168 -13.37 -0.10 -12.03
C ASP A 168 -12.22 -0.39 -11.03
N LEU A 169 -11.01 -0.68 -11.52
CA LEU A 169 -9.80 -0.80 -10.69
C LEU A 169 -9.11 0.57 -10.60
N TYR A 170 -8.64 0.94 -9.43
CA TYR A 170 -7.94 2.21 -9.21
C TYR A 170 -6.46 1.98 -8.87
N CYS A 171 -5.67 3.03 -8.92
CA CYS A 171 -4.26 3.00 -8.55
C CYS A 171 -4.11 3.34 -7.06
N ALA A 172 -3.42 2.48 -6.33
CA ALA A 172 -2.69 2.87 -5.13
C ALA A 172 -1.30 3.26 -5.59
N PHE A 173 -0.98 4.55 -5.56
CA PHE A 173 0.31 5.02 -6.05
C PHE A 173 1.34 4.90 -4.94
N ASP A 174 2.23 3.92 -5.03
CA ASP A 174 3.37 3.77 -4.14
C ASP A 174 4.55 4.58 -4.68
N THR A 175 4.98 5.58 -3.92
CA THR A 175 6.03 6.51 -4.35
C THR A 175 7.41 5.86 -4.48
N GLY A 176 7.64 4.72 -3.82
CA GLY A 176 8.94 4.07 -3.71
C GLY A 176 9.09 2.76 -4.51
N ASN A 177 7.99 2.10 -4.89
CA ASN A 177 8.06 0.81 -5.58
C ASN A 177 8.62 0.92 -7.00
N PHE A 178 8.28 1.96 -7.77
CA PHE A 178 8.80 2.17 -9.12
C PHE A 178 10.33 2.19 -9.19
N LEU A 179 11.01 2.66 -8.12
CA LEU A 179 12.47 2.67 -8.05
C LEU A 179 13.07 1.25 -8.14
N TYR A 180 12.36 0.23 -7.62
CA TYR A 180 12.76 -1.17 -7.77
C TYR A 180 12.98 -1.54 -9.23
N SER A 181 12.06 -1.13 -10.10
CA SER A 181 12.06 -1.39 -11.54
C SER A 181 12.96 -0.43 -12.33
N GLY A 182 13.71 0.44 -11.65
CA GLY A 182 14.54 1.47 -12.27
C GLY A 182 13.73 2.62 -12.89
N GLU A 183 12.45 2.74 -12.53
CA GLU A 183 11.56 3.79 -12.99
C GLU A 183 11.57 4.99 -12.02
N ASP A 184 11.37 6.17 -12.56
CA ASP A 184 11.28 7.42 -11.79
C ASP A 184 9.81 7.70 -11.49
N SER A 185 9.44 7.61 -10.21
CA SER A 185 8.06 7.79 -9.72
C SER A 185 7.43 9.10 -10.20
N LEU A 186 8.20 10.20 -10.24
CA LEU A 186 7.69 11.50 -10.72
C LEU A 186 7.39 11.46 -12.22
N LYS A 187 8.20 10.75 -13.01
CA LYS A 187 8.00 10.65 -14.47
C LYS A 187 6.84 9.74 -14.85
N VAL A 188 6.57 8.69 -14.06
CA VAL A 188 5.47 7.76 -14.34
C VAL A 188 4.14 8.23 -13.76
N LEU A 189 4.15 9.14 -12.78
CA LEU A 189 2.94 9.69 -12.13
C LEU A 189 1.84 10.13 -13.12
N PRO A 190 2.12 10.84 -14.23
CA PRO A 190 1.09 11.25 -15.18
C PRO A 190 0.29 10.09 -15.81
N LEU A 191 0.84 8.87 -15.83
CA LEU A 191 0.13 7.68 -16.33
C LEU A 191 -1.03 7.26 -15.42
N PHE A 192 -0.97 7.63 -14.15
CA PHE A 192 -1.86 7.13 -13.11
C PHE A 192 -2.71 8.21 -12.45
N ILE A 193 -2.34 9.49 -12.57
CA ILE A 193 -2.88 10.61 -11.81
C ILE A 193 -4.42 10.62 -11.70
N ASP A 194 -5.13 10.38 -12.82
CA ASP A 194 -6.61 10.39 -12.86
C ASP A 194 -7.25 9.18 -12.14
N ARG A 195 -6.47 8.11 -11.96
CA ARG A 195 -6.89 6.82 -11.38
C ARG A 195 -6.40 6.64 -9.95
N ILE A 196 -5.62 7.57 -9.39
CA ILE A 196 -5.14 7.47 -8.00
C ILE A 196 -6.32 7.58 -7.03
N ARG A 197 -6.52 6.56 -6.20
CA ARG A 197 -7.50 6.58 -5.11
C ARG A 197 -6.88 6.23 -3.76
N HIS A 198 -5.59 5.97 -3.72
CA HIS A 198 -4.80 5.72 -2.52
C HIS A 198 -3.34 6.08 -2.78
N VAL A 199 -2.59 6.46 -1.75
CA VAL A 199 -1.17 6.83 -1.88
C VAL A 199 -0.40 6.19 -0.74
N HIS A 200 0.59 5.37 -1.09
CA HIS A 200 1.64 4.95 -0.17
C HIS A 200 2.84 5.87 -0.33
N CYS A 201 3.10 6.63 0.72
CA CYS A 201 4.27 7.46 0.90
C CYS A 201 5.42 6.57 1.38
N LYS A 202 6.10 5.98 0.42
CA LYS A 202 7.28 5.15 0.60
C LYS A 202 8.49 5.87 0.02
N ASP A 203 9.44 6.20 0.87
CA ASP A 203 10.71 6.78 0.44
C ASP A 203 11.81 5.71 0.46
N ARG A 204 12.86 5.93 -0.31
CA ARG A 204 13.97 4.99 -0.47
C ARG A 204 15.28 5.75 -0.39
N SER A 205 16.29 5.14 0.21
CA SER A 205 17.64 5.70 0.26
C SER A 205 18.65 4.76 -0.39
N PHE A 206 19.69 5.30 -1.01
CA PHE A 206 20.86 4.54 -1.45
C PHE A 206 21.96 4.49 -0.36
N THR A 207 21.72 5.10 0.79
CA THR A 207 22.63 5.08 1.93
C THR A 207 22.36 3.87 2.79
N ALA A 208 23.35 2.99 2.91
CA ALA A 208 23.28 1.84 3.81
C ALA A 208 23.20 2.27 5.27
N LYS A 209 22.37 1.58 6.04
CA LYS A 209 22.38 1.63 7.50
C LYS A 209 22.90 0.31 8.06
N GLU A 210 23.70 0.39 9.11
CA GLU A 210 24.23 -0.80 9.76
C GLU A 210 23.09 -1.66 10.31
N GLY A 211 23.07 -2.95 9.95
CA GLY A 211 22.03 -3.90 10.36
C GLY A 211 20.78 -3.94 9.48
N GLU A 212 20.67 -3.08 8.46
CA GLU A 212 19.54 -3.06 7.53
C GLU A 212 19.82 -3.93 6.30
N GLU A 213 18.91 -4.84 5.97
CA GLU A 213 18.97 -5.64 4.75
C GLU A 213 18.43 -4.81 3.56
N PRO A 214 19.24 -4.59 2.51
CA PRO A 214 18.79 -3.83 1.35
C PRO A 214 17.78 -4.61 0.51
N LYS A 215 16.89 -3.88 -0.15
CA LYS A 215 16.21 -4.37 -1.35
C LYS A 215 17.09 -4.03 -2.55
N GLU A 216 17.28 -4.97 -3.47
CA GLU A 216 18.03 -4.72 -4.70
C GLU A 216 17.06 -4.41 -5.84
N THR A 217 17.31 -3.33 -6.57
CA THR A 217 16.61 -2.99 -7.81
C THR A 217 16.92 -4.00 -8.92
N VAL A 218 16.17 -3.96 -10.02
CA VAL A 218 16.41 -4.82 -11.19
C VAL A 218 17.77 -4.59 -11.86
N ASP A 219 18.40 -3.43 -11.66
CA ASP A 219 19.76 -3.10 -12.12
C ASP A 219 20.85 -3.32 -11.05
N GLY A 220 20.50 -3.92 -9.91
CA GLY A 220 21.46 -4.32 -8.86
C GLY A 220 21.87 -3.21 -7.90
N LYS A 221 21.19 -2.05 -7.89
CA LYS A 221 21.40 -1.01 -6.88
C LYS A 221 20.72 -1.41 -5.58
N LYS A 222 21.43 -1.22 -4.47
CA LYS A 222 20.90 -1.46 -3.12
C LYS A 222 20.12 -0.23 -2.64
N MET A 223 18.85 -0.43 -2.33
CA MET A 223 17.99 0.59 -1.73
C MET A 223 17.52 0.15 -0.34
N TYR A 224 17.38 1.13 0.54
CA TYR A 224 17.10 0.99 1.96
C TYR A 224 15.82 1.73 2.31
N SER A 225 15.14 1.29 3.36
CA SER A 225 13.97 1.99 3.90
C SER A 225 14.41 3.28 4.60
N CYS A 226 13.59 4.31 4.55
CA CYS A 226 13.83 5.54 5.29
C CYS A 226 12.53 6.30 5.52
N ALA A 227 12.51 7.15 6.54
CA ALA A 227 11.43 8.10 6.73
C ALA A 227 11.14 8.91 5.46
N VAL A 228 9.86 9.14 5.19
CA VAL A 228 9.39 9.98 4.09
C VAL A 228 10.02 11.36 4.14
N GLY A 229 10.60 11.78 3.01
CA GLY A 229 11.28 13.07 2.86
C GLY A 229 12.76 13.05 3.26
N SER A 230 13.32 11.87 3.53
CA SER A 230 14.75 11.70 3.86
C SER A 230 15.54 10.85 2.88
N GLY A 231 14.86 10.31 1.87
CA GLY A 231 15.46 9.50 0.82
C GLY A 231 15.69 10.26 -0.48
N CYS A 232 15.66 9.51 -1.58
CA CYS A 232 15.95 9.99 -2.93
C CYS A 232 14.68 10.17 -3.79
N ILE A 233 13.49 9.83 -3.28
CA ILE A 233 12.24 10.05 -4.00
C ILE A 233 11.86 11.53 -3.95
N GLN A 234 11.41 12.07 -5.09
CA GLN A 234 10.94 13.46 -5.24
C GLN A 234 9.56 13.66 -4.59
N MET A 235 9.48 13.42 -3.27
CA MET A 235 8.22 13.33 -2.52
C MET A 235 7.38 14.60 -2.64
N LYS A 236 8.02 15.78 -2.54
CA LYS A 236 7.30 17.05 -2.59
C LYS A 236 6.60 17.25 -3.93
N GLU A 237 7.33 17.06 -5.02
CA GLU A 237 6.83 17.25 -6.39
C GLU A 237 5.71 16.25 -6.72
N ILE A 238 5.87 15.00 -6.28
CA ILE A 238 4.86 13.95 -6.47
C ILE A 238 3.58 14.30 -5.69
N LEU A 239 3.70 14.61 -4.39
CA LEU A 239 2.55 14.90 -3.55
C LEU A 239 1.84 16.18 -3.99
N ASP A 240 2.57 17.24 -4.35
CA ASP A 240 1.98 18.48 -4.88
C ASP A 240 1.13 18.20 -6.13
N GLN A 241 1.60 17.35 -7.05
CA GLN A 241 0.84 16.98 -8.25
C GLN A 241 -0.39 16.12 -7.94
N ILE A 242 -0.26 15.16 -7.02
CA ILE A 242 -1.39 14.33 -6.57
C ILE A 242 -2.48 15.20 -5.92
N ILE A 243 -2.08 16.14 -5.07
CA ILE A 243 -3.03 17.05 -4.40
C ILE A 243 -3.68 17.99 -5.42
N ALA A 244 -2.90 18.53 -6.36
CA ALA A 244 -3.40 19.38 -7.43
C ALA A 244 -4.39 18.68 -8.37
N SER A 245 -4.39 17.34 -8.43
CA SER A 245 -5.38 16.56 -9.19
C SER A 245 -6.73 16.45 -8.48
N GLY A 246 -6.83 16.94 -7.23
CA GLY A 246 -8.03 16.89 -6.41
C GLY A 246 -8.10 15.66 -5.50
N TYR A 247 -6.98 14.95 -5.29
CA TYR A 247 -6.91 13.87 -4.32
C TYR A 247 -7.16 14.40 -2.89
N ASP A 248 -8.11 13.79 -2.18
CA ASP A 248 -8.56 14.15 -0.84
C ASP A 248 -8.48 12.96 0.16
N GLY A 249 -7.74 11.92 -0.21
CA GLY A 249 -7.66 10.66 0.52
C GLY A 249 -6.61 10.64 1.64
N TYR A 250 -6.05 9.45 1.87
CA TYR A 250 -5.01 9.21 2.87
C TYR A 250 -3.62 9.30 2.26
N LEU A 251 -2.66 9.84 3.01
CA LEU A 251 -1.23 9.71 2.74
C LEU A 251 -0.68 8.64 3.69
N SER A 252 -0.43 7.44 3.18
CA SER A 252 -0.12 6.29 4.01
C SER A 252 1.38 6.02 4.08
N ILE A 253 1.94 6.05 5.27
CA ILE A 253 3.36 5.85 5.51
C ILE A 253 3.72 4.37 5.35
N GLU A 254 4.75 4.08 4.54
CA GLU A 254 5.29 2.71 4.36
C GLU A 254 6.82 2.64 4.54
N HIS A 255 7.28 1.78 5.46
CA HIS A 255 8.69 1.59 5.79
C HIS A 255 9.07 0.13 6.06
N PHE A 256 8.57 -0.84 5.28
CA PHE A 256 8.99 -2.24 5.47
C PHE A 256 10.52 -2.38 5.44
N GLY A 257 11.07 -3.01 6.47
CA GLY A 257 12.52 -3.17 6.67
C GLY A 257 13.19 -2.10 7.55
N SER A 258 12.50 -1.06 8.01
CA SER A 258 13.11 -0.06 8.90
C SER A 258 13.53 -0.66 10.26
N LEU A 259 14.75 -0.30 10.68
CA LEU A 259 15.35 -0.68 11.96
C LEU A 259 14.74 0.06 13.16
N ASP A 260 14.12 1.23 12.92
CA ASP A 260 13.47 2.03 13.95
C ASP A 260 12.15 2.58 13.38
N GLN A 261 11.13 1.73 13.43
CA GLN A 261 9.81 2.05 12.91
C GLN A 261 9.19 3.24 13.65
N LEU A 262 9.45 3.40 14.94
CA LEU A 262 8.83 4.47 15.72
C LEU A 262 9.36 5.84 15.29
N SER A 263 10.69 5.96 15.19
CA SER A 263 11.36 7.18 14.73
C SER A 263 11.03 7.49 13.26
N ASP A 264 11.04 6.49 12.38
CA ASP A 264 10.72 6.71 10.97
C ASP A 264 9.24 7.09 10.77
N MET A 265 8.30 6.53 11.54
CA MET A 265 6.90 6.98 11.55
C MET A 265 6.76 8.43 12.02
N GLU A 266 7.42 8.82 13.11
CA GLU A 266 7.38 10.20 13.64
C GLU A 266 7.88 11.21 12.60
N ARG A 267 9.05 10.94 12.03
CA ARG A 267 9.69 11.82 11.03
C ARG A 267 8.86 11.92 9.75
N SER A 268 8.28 10.82 9.31
CA SER A 268 7.42 10.80 8.12
C SER A 268 6.13 11.55 8.33
N ALA A 269 5.47 11.34 9.48
CA ALA A 269 4.28 12.10 9.82
C ALA A 269 4.59 13.60 9.93
N ALA A 270 5.73 13.99 10.50
CA ALA A 270 6.17 15.38 10.54
C ALA A 270 6.36 15.99 9.14
N TYR A 271 6.93 15.24 8.19
CA TYR A 271 7.06 15.67 6.80
C TYR A 271 5.68 15.81 6.11
N LEU A 272 4.83 14.79 6.23
CA LEU A 272 3.53 14.71 5.56
C LEU A 272 2.52 15.75 6.06
N LYS A 273 2.64 16.22 7.31
CA LYS A 273 1.81 17.32 7.85
C LYS A 273 1.82 18.59 6.99
N ASN A 274 2.88 18.83 6.24
CA ASN A 274 2.98 19.99 5.35
C ASN A 274 2.02 19.91 4.14
N PHE A 275 1.49 18.72 3.85
CA PHE A 275 0.60 18.44 2.71
C PHE A 275 -0.85 18.27 3.15
N CYS A 276 -1.10 17.98 4.43
CA CYS A 276 -2.43 17.75 4.97
C CYS A 276 -3.09 19.03 5.50
N LEU A 277 -2.80 20.23 4.99
CA LEU A 277 -3.31 21.49 5.56
C LEU A 277 -4.76 21.77 5.20
#